data_AF-A0A951V7Y8-F1
#
_entry.id   AF-A0A951V7Y8-F1
#
_cell.length_a   1.000
_cell.length_b   1.000
_cell.length_c   1.000
_cell.angle_alpha   90.00
_cell.angle_beta   90.00
_cell.angle_gamma   90.00
#
_symmetry.space_group_name_H-M   'P 1'
#
loop_
_entity.id
_entity.type
_entity.pdbx_description
1 polymer ?
#
loop_
_entity_poly.entity_id
_entity_poly.type
_entity_poly.pdbx_seq_one_letter_code
_entity_poly.pdbx_strand_id
1 'polypeptide(L)'
;MRNFVYFSGTARTSGNFDVNNLMKSGRMDIVVHFIINTFFLSHNLRDDVKLHLIFYGPPDPPKHIEIQIKPDTEISKKDVANLIKKILYKYKPNQKIEAHPGCYVEKKSLLKLIDELLEEEKEIFILEKDGKPLRDTKIPEDSVFIIGDHLGLPKKELKRLRGVSSKISAGPVVYFASQIVTILNNELDIRGL
;
A
#
# COMPACT_ATOMS: atom_id res chain seq x y z
N MET A 1 13.57 -0.73 7.14
CA MET A 1 12.10 -0.87 7.23
C MET A 1 11.51 -0.41 5.92
N ARG A 2 10.75 -1.28 5.24
CA ARG A 2 10.21 -0.99 3.91
C ARG A 2 8.79 -0.46 4.06
N ASN A 3 8.52 0.77 3.62
CA ASN A 3 7.17 1.32 3.66
C ASN A 3 6.58 1.31 2.25
N PHE A 4 5.44 0.64 2.06
CA PHE A 4 4.72 0.66 0.78
C PHE A 4 3.42 1.43 0.93
N VAL A 5 3.17 2.40 0.06
CA VAL A 5 1.90 3.14 -0.01
C VAL A 5 1.19 2.76 -1.30
N TYR A 6 0.11 1.98 -1.16
CA TYR A 6 -0.77 1.65 -2.27
C TYR A 6 -1.97 2.59 -2.27
N PHE A 7 -2.20 3.27 -3.38
CA PHE A 7 -3.37 4.11 -3.59
C PHE A 7 -4.36 3.44 -4.54
N SER A 8 -5.64 3.41 -4.16
CA SER A 8 -6.73 3.10 -5.09
C SER A 8 -7.84 4.14 -5.04
N GLY A 9 -8.15 4.68 -6.22
CA GLY A 9 -9.27 5.60 -6.41
C GLY A 9 -10.65 4.92 -6.34
N THR A 10 -10.71 3.58 -6.40
CA THR A 10 -11.97 2.84 -6.57
C THR A 10 -12.24 1.84 -5.46
N ALA A 11 -11.21 1.38 -4.73
CA ALA A 11 -11.36 0.42 -3.64
C ALA A 11 -12.38 0.92 -2.59
N ARG A 12 -13.30 0.03 -2.22
CA ARG A 12 -14.39 0.37 -1.30
C ARG A 12 -13.85 0.74 0.09
N THR A 13 -14.54 1.66 0.73
CA THR A 13 -14.18 2.24 2.04
C THR A 13 -15.06 1.74 3.19
N SER A 14 -15.85 0.71 2.93
CA SER A 14 -16.68 -0.01 3.90
C SER A 14 -16.53 -1.51 3.67
N GLY A 15 -16.55 -2.29 4.76
CA GLY A 15 -16.54 -3.76 4.70
C GLY A 15 -17.81 -4.36 4.08
N ASN A 16 -18.82 -3.55 3.79
CA ASN A 16 -20.03 -3.98 3.08
C ASN A 16 -19.77 -4.19 1.59
N PHE A 17 -19.01 -5.23 1.26
CA PHE A 17 -18.73 -5.68 -0.10
C PHE A 17 -18.76 -7.21 -0.20
N ASP A 18 -18.94 -7.70 -1.44
CA ASP A 18 -19.02 -9.12 -1.76
C ASP A 18 -17.62 -9.69 -1.99
N VAL A 19 -17.20 -10.59 -1.10
CA VAL A 19 -15.89 -11.25 -1.18
C VAL A 19 -15.80 -12.25 -2.34
N ASN A 20 -16.94 -12.69 -2.86
CA ASN A 20 -17.00 -13.52 -4.07
C ASN A 20 -16.96 -12.68 -5.36
N ASN A 21 -17.04 -11.35 -5.26
CA ASN A 21 -16.99 -10.43 -6.39
C ASN A 21 -16.10 -9.21 -6.12
N LEU A 22 -14.81 -9.49 -5.91
CA LEU A 22 -13.81 -8.47 -5.58
C LEU A 22 -13.61 -7.43 -6.69
N MET A 23 -13.76 -7.83 -7.95
CA MET A 23 -13.64 -6.92 -9.10
C MET A 23 -14.69 -5.80 -9.04
N LYS A 24 -15.96 -6.15 -8.78
CA LYS A 24 -17.05 -5.15 -8.62
C LYS A 24 -16.97 -4.37 -7.30
N SER A 25 -16.15 -4.83 -6.36
CA SER A 25 -15.91 -4.18 -5.07
C SER A 25 -14.80 -3.12 -5.14
N GLY A 26 -14.73 -2.39 -6.26
CA GLY A 26 -13.72 -1.35 -6.45
C GLY A 26 -12.32 -1.91 -6.76
N ARG A 27 -12.25 -2.98 -7.55
CA ARG A 27 -11.01 -3.69 -7.85
C ARG A 27 -10.25 -4.18 -6.60
N MET A 28 -11.00 -4.68 -5.61
CA MET A 28 -10.44 -5.27 -4.39
C MET A 28 -9.55 -6.50 -4.70
N ASP A 29 -9.69 -7.11 -5.88
CA ASP A 29 -8.79 -8.15 -6.40
C ASP A 29 -7.35 -7.66 -6.47
N ILE A 30 -7.12 -6.42 -6.93
CA ILE A 30 -5.80 -5.82 -7.01
C ILE A 30 -5.22 -5.61 -5.61
N VAL A 31 -6.05 -5.14 -4.67
CA VAL A 31 -5.64 -4.93 -3.27
C VAL A 31 -5.20 -6.25 -2.63
N VAL A 32 -5.98 -7.31 -2.82
CA VAL A 32 -5.65 -8.66 -2.31
C VAL A 32 -4.31 -9.13 -2.88
N HIS A 33 -4.11 -9.02 -4.20
CA HIS A 33 -2.83 -9.40 -4.81
C HIS A 33 -1.67 -8.52 -4.32
N PHE A 34 -1.91 -7.24 -4.07
CA PHE A 34 -0.89 -6.33 -3.54
C PHE A 34 -0.43 -6.80 -2.15
N ILE A 35 -1.36 -6.99 -1.20
CA ILE A 35 -1.06 -7.49 0.15
C ILE A 35 -0.33 -8.83 0.10
N ILE A 36 -0.76 -9.76 -0.77
CA ILE A 36 -0.10 -11.06 -0.92
C ILE A 36 1.37 -10.88 -1.31
N ASN A 37 1.65 -10.06 -2.33
CA ASN A 37 3.00 -9.84 -2.84
C ASN A 37 3.84 -8.92 -1.93
N THR A 38 3.20 -8.14 -1.06
CA THR A 38 3.88 -7.34 -0.04
C THR A 38 4.45 -8.21 1.07
N PHE A 39 3.68 -9.16 1.61
CA PHE A 39 4.04 -9.85 2.85
C PHE A 39 4.45 -11.31 2.71
N PHE A 40 3.85 -12.08 1.78
CA PHE A 40 4.00 -13.53 1.79
C PHE A 40 5.27 -13.98 1.08
N LEU A 41 6.07 -14.79 1.78
CA LEU A 41 7.14 -15.60 1.22
C LEU A 41 6.70 -17.07 1.18
N SER A 42 7.56 -17.96 0.67
CA SER A 42 7.23 -19.39 0.57
C SER A 42 6.93 -20.02 1.94
N HIS A 43 7.74 -19.69 2.95
CA HIS A 43 7.69 -20.29 4.30
C HIS A 43 7.70 -19.26 5.43
N ASN A 44 7.52 -17.98 5.12
CA ASN A 44 7.55 -16.91 6.12
C ASN A 44 6.69 -15.71 5.68
N LEU A 45 6.54 -14.74 6.57
CA LEU A 45 6.00 -13.41 6.30
C LEU A 45 7.11 -12.37 6.46
N ARG A 46 7.04 -11.28 5.69
CA ARG A 46 7.88 -10.10 5.88
C ARG A 46 7.37 -9.28 7.06
N ASP A 47 8.15 -9.18 8.13
CA ASP A 47 7.90 -8.36 9.32
C ASP A 47 8.69 -7.03 9.32
N ASP A 48 9.60 -6.88 8.36
CA ASP A 48 10.38 -5.68 8.02
C ASP A 48 9.64 -4.70 7.09
N VAL A 49 8.33 -4.91 6.91
CA VAL A 49 7.47 -4.14 6.00
C VAL A 49 6.30 -3.48 6.74
N LYS A 50 6.07 -2.20 6.44
CA LYS A 50 4.83 -1.48 6.77
C LYS A 50 4.05 -1.16 5.49
N LEU A 51 2.83 -1.67 5.40
CA LEU A 51 1.95 -1.43 4.26
C LEU A 51 0.88 -0.40 4.63
N HIS A 52 0.77 0.64 3.81
CA HIS A 52 -0.27 1.65 3.87
C HIS A 52 -1.18 1.50 2.64
N LEU A 53 -2.46 1.21 2.87
CA LEU A 53 -3.48 1.17 1.82
C LEU A 53 -4.35 2.42 1.94
N ILE A 54 -4.44 3.20 0.88
CA ILE A 54 -5.28 4.39 0.79
C ILE A 54 -6.42 4.16 -0.19
N PHE A 55 -7.65 4.13 0.31
CA PHE A 55 -8.86 3.86 -0.47
C PHE A 55 -9.73 5.11 -0.59
N TYR A 56 -10.04 5.48 -1.82
CA TYR A 56 -10.86 6.65 -2.17
C TYR A 56 -12.19 6.27 -2.84
N GLY A 57 -12.53 4.98 -2.88
CA GLY A 57 -13.83 4.52 -3.38
C GLY A 57 -14.99 4.75 -2.39
N PRO A 58 -16.23 4.54 -2.84
CA PRO A 58 -17.43 4.73 -2.01
C PRO A 58 -17.53 3.68 -0.87
N PRO A 59 -18.34 3.93 0.18
CA PRO A 59 -19.23 5.08 0.36
C PRO A 59 -18.66 6.24 1.19
N ASP A 60 -17.58 6.03 1.96
CA ASP A 60 -17.04 7.03 2.90
C ASP A 60 -15.52 7.20 2.74
N PRO A 61 -15.04 7.72 1.59
CA PRO A 61 -13.62 8.01 1.41
C PRO A 61 -13.17 9.23 2.23
N PRO A 62 -11.86 9.34 2.55
CA PRO A 62 -10.84 8.31 2.37
C PRO A 62 -10.84 7.29 3.53
N LYS A 63 -10.19 6.14 3.31
CA LYS A 63 -9.77 5.22 4.37
C LYS A 63 -8.29 4.90 4.23
N HIS A 64 -7.59 4.96 5.36
CA HIS A 64 -6.22 4.48 5.49
C HIS A 64 -6.26 3.17 6.29
N ILE A 65 -5.68 2.12 5.73
CA ILE A 65 -5.40 0.87 6.44
C ILE A 65 -3.89 0.72 6.52
N GLU A 66 -3.38 0.53 7.73
CA GLU A 66 -1.97 0.25 7.99
C GLU A 66 -1.84 -1.21 8.41
N ILE A 67 -0.89 -1.94 7.83
CA ILE A 67 -0.62 -3.34 8.15
C ILE A 67 0.88 -3.48 8.41
N GLN A 68 1.24 -4.05 9.55
CA GLN A 68 2.58 -4.51 9.88
C GLN A 68 2.47 -5.87 10.55
N ILE A 69 3.20 -6.87 10.03
CA ILE A 69 3.16 -8.22 10.60
C ILE A 69 3.85 -8.21 11.96
N LYS A 70 3.11 -8.60 12.99
CA LYS A 70 3.59 -8.86 14.35
C LYS A 70 3.56 -10.39 14.62
N PRO A 71 4.25 -10.89 15.67
CA PRO A 71 4.25 -12.32 16.00
C PRO A 71 2.85 -12.94 16.19
N ASP A 72 1.88 -12.15 16.63
CA ASP A 72 0.48 -12.54 16.85
C ASP A 72 -0.46 -12.19 15.68
N THR A 73 0.09 -11.71 14.56
CA THR A 73 -0.69 -11.38 13.36
C THR A 73 -1.08 -12.63 12.59
N GLU A 74 -2.29 -13.13 12.83
CA GLU A 74 -2.85 -14.23 12.05
C GLU A 74 -3.32 -13.75 10.67
N ILE A 75 -2.56 -14.06 9.61
CA ILE A 75 -2.92 -13.73 8.23
C ILE A 75 -2.74 -14.94 7.30
N SER A 76 -3.70 -15.15 6.40
CA SER A 76 -3.67 -16.24 5.42
C SER A 76 -3.84 -15.70 4.01
N LYS A 77 -3.00 -16.15 3.08
CA LYS A 77 -3.10 -15.79 1.65
C LYS A 77 -4.45 -16.15 1.02
N LYS A 78 -5.18 -17.11 1.62
CA LYS A 78 -6.51 -17.55 1.17
C LYS A 78 -7.64 -16.64 1.65
N ASP A 79 -7.40 -15.78 2.65
CA ASP A 79 -8.46 -15.07 3.38
C ASP A 79 -8.24 -13.54 3.48
N VAL A 80 -7.32 -13.00 2.69
CA VAL A 80 -6.98 -11.56 2.70
C VAL A 80 -8.21 -10.66 2.47
N ALA A 81 -9.15 -11.08 1.62
CA ALA A 81 -10.37 -10.32 1.37
C ALA A 81 -11.25 -10.17 2.62
N ASN A 82 -11.40 -11.25 3.41
CA ASN A 82 -12.16 -11.19 4.66
C ASN A 82 -11.42 -10.40 5.74
N LEU A 83 -10.08 -10.45 5.77
CA LEU A 83 -9.29 -9.58 6.64
C LEU A 83 -9.57 -8.09 6.34
N ILE A 84 -9.48 -7.65 5.08
CA ILE A 84 -9.79 -6.26 4.69
C ILE A 84 -11.23 -5.89 5.08
N LYS A 85 -12.18 -6.81 4.81
CA LYS A 85 -13.59 -6.63 5.17
C LYS A 85 -13.77 -6.42 6.68
N LYS A 86 -13.15 -7.25 7.52
CA LYS A 86 -13.13 -7.12 8.98
C LYS A 86 -12.53 -5.79 9.40
N ILE A 87 -11.39 -5.41 8.83
CA ILE A 87 -10.71 -4.14 9.13
C ILE A 87 -11.64 -2.96 8.85
N LEU A 88 -12.21 -2.88 7.66
CA LEU A 88 -13.10 -1.78 7.27
C LEU A 88 -14.39 -1.71 8.10
N TYR A 89 -14.93 -2.83 8.59
CA TYR A 89 -16.08 -2.82 9.49
C TYR A 89 -15.78 -2.30 10.89
N LYS A 90 -14.53 -2.39 11.34
CA LYS A 90 -14.11 -1.91 12.68
C LYS A 90 -13.83 -0.41 12.71
N TYR A 91 -13.77 0.24 11.56
CA TYR A 91 -13.58 1.69 11.46
C TYR A 91 -14.60 2.47 12.31
N LYS A 92 -14.12 3.50 13.01
CA LYS A 92 -14.94 4.54 13.64
C LYS A 92 -14.35 5.92 13.31
N PRO A 93 -15.20 6.94 13.10
CA PRO A 93 -14.73 8.30 12.84
C PRO A 93 -13.79 8.81 13.95
N ASN A 94 -12.79 9.60 13.55
CA ASN A 94 -11.84 10.29 14.43
C ASN A 94 -10.99 9.38 15.34
N GLN A 95 -10.84 8.10 14.99
CA GLN A 95 -10.01 7.15 15.75
C GLN A 95 -9.13 6.32 14.80
N LYS A 96 -7.91 5.99 15.25
CA LYS A 96 -7.09 4.91 14.67
C LYS A 96 -7.36 3.65 15.48
N ILE A 97 -7.93 2.64 14.84
CA ILE A 97 -8.40 1.42 15.50
C ILE A 97 -7.57 0.24 15.03
N GLU A 98 -7.01 -0.53 15.97
CA GLU A 98 -6.47 -1.86 15.70
C GLU A 98 -7.64 -2.84 15.50
N ALA A 99 -7.90 -3.20 14.25
CA ALA A 99 -9.03 -4.05 13.88
C ALA A 99 -8.68 -5.55 13.91
N HIS A 100 -7.39 -5.85 13.83
CA HIS A 100 -6.73 -7.15 13.93
C HIS A 100 -5.29 -6.88 14.38
N PRO A 101 -4.58 -7.79 15.07
CA PRO A 101 -3.20 -7.55 15.49
C PRO A 101 -2.33 -7.03 14.33
N GLY A 102 -1.68 -5.88 14.55
CA GLY A 102 -0.83 -5.24 13.55
C GLY A 102 -1.56 -4.58 12.37
N CYS A 103 -2.90 -4.60 12.36
CA CYS A 103 -3.73 -4.04 11.30
C CYS A 103 -4.63 -2.93 11.83
N TYR A 104 -4.38 -1.69 11.39
CA TYR A 104 -5.07 -0.49 11.83
C TYR A 104 -5.94 0.10 10.72
N VAL A 105 -7.03 0.78 11.10
CA VAL A 105 -7.86 1.57 10.18
C VAL A 105 -8.18 2.94 10.77
N GLU A 106 -8.15 3.96 9.92
CA GLU A 106 -8.51 5.33 10.27
C GLU A 106 -9.01 6.13 9.06
N LYS A 107 -9.51 7.35 9.30
CA LYS A 107 -9.81 8.32 8.23
C LYS A 107 -8.61 9.24 8.03
N LYS A 108 -7.78 8.93 7.03
CA LYS A 108 -6.58 9.70 6.66
C LYS A 108 -6.42 9.73 5.13
N SER A 109 -6.10 10.89 4.59
CA SER A 109 -5.86 11.09 3.15
C SER A 109 -4.45 10.68 2.76
N LEU A 110 -4.21 10.46 1.46
CA LEU A 110 -2.87 10.17 0.94
C LEU A 110 -1.88 11.28 1.32
N LEU A 111 -2.21 12.54 1.02
CA LEU A 111 -1.32 13.67 1.33
C LEU A 111 -0.99 13.79 2.81
N LYS A 112 -1.96 13.58 3.71
CA LYS A 112 -1.70 13.64 5.15
C LYS A 112 -0.76 12.51 5.61
N LEU A 113 -0.93 11.30 5.08
CA LEU A 113 0.01 10.21 5.33
C LEU A 113 1.42 10.55 4.84
N ILE A 114 1.55 11.13 3.64
CA ILE A 114 2.85 11.52 3.10
C ILE A 114 3.49 12.63 3.94
N ASP A 115 2.73 13.60 4.42
CA ASP A 115 3.23 14.64 5.33
C ASP A 115 3.78 14.03 6.64
N GLU A 116 3.04 13.10 7.26
CA GLU A 116 3.50 12.39 8.47
C GLU A 116 4.79 11.58 8.22
N LEU A 117 4.90 10.90 7.07
CA LEU A 117 6.10 10.13 6.72
C LEU A 117 7.31 11.04 6.42
N LEU A 118 7.09 12.24 5.89
CA LEU A 118 8.14 13.25 5.72
C LEU A 118 8.59 13.83 7.07
N GLU A 119 7.67 14.04 8.02
CA GLU A 119 7.99 14.43 9.40
C GLU A 119 8.81 13.36 10.13
N GLU A 120 8.64 12.09 9.76
CA GLU A 120 9.48 10.96 10.20
C GLU A 120 10.84 10.88 9.47
N GLU A 121 11.20 11.89 8.68
CA GLU A 121 12.46 11.97 7.89
C GLU A 121 12.65 10.84 6.87
N LYS A 122 11.56 10.21 6.40
CA LYS A 122 11.63 9.13 5.41
C LYS A 122 11.79 9.67 4.00
N GLU A 123 12.66 9.02 3.22
CA GLU A 123 12.80 9.31 1.80
C GLU A 123 11.60 8.74 1.03
N ILE A 124 10.89 9.60 0.31
CA ILE A 124 9.69 9.23 -0.46
C ILE A 124 10.06 8.99 -1.93
N PHE A 125 9.69 7.84 -2.45
CA PHE A 125 9.79 7.47 -3.85
C PHE A 125 8.41 7.30 -4.47
N ILE A 126 8.24 7.75 -5.71
CA ILE A 126 7.01 7.56 -6.50
C ILE A 126 7.33 6.73 -7.74
N LEU A 127 6.54 5.67 -7.96
CA LEU A 127 6.73 4.77 -9.10
C LEU A 127 6.06 5.35 -10.34
N GLU A 128 6.87 5.80 -11.31
CA GLU A 128 6.43 6.30 -12.61
C GLU A 128 7.31 5.74 -13.73
N LYS A 129 6.72 5.51 -14.92
CA LYS A 129 7.42 4.90 -16.06
C LYS A 129 8.67 5.69 -16.49
N ASP A 130 8.61 7.01 -16.42
CA ASP A 130 9.67 7.96 -16.77
C ASP A 130 10.61 8.30 -15.61
N GLY A 131 10.50 7.60 -14.47
CA GLY A 131 11.40 7.76 -13.33
C GLY A 131 12.80 7.22 -13.59
N LYS A 132 13.74 7.57 -12.70
CA LYS A 132 15.10 7.02 -12.72
C LYS A 132 15.03 5.48 -12.55
N PRO A 133 15.81 4.68 -13.30
CA PRO A 133 15.80 3.23 -13.12
C PRO A 133 16.04 2.85 -11.65
N LEU A 134 15.21 1.94 -11.13
CA LEU A 134 15.27 1.46 -9.75
C LEU A 134 16.68 0.97 -9.38
N ARG A 135 17.30 0.22 -10.30
CA ARG A 135 18.66 -0.33 -10.16
C ARG A 135 19.75 0.73 -9.99
N ASP A 136 19.55 1.92 -10.55
CA ASP A 136 20.53 3.02 -10.51
C ASP A 136 20.24 4.02 -9.39
N THR A 137 19.15 3.82 -8.65
CA THR A 137 18.69 4.73 -7.61
C THR A 137 19.28 4.34 -6.26
N LYS A 138 19.82 5.32 -5.52
CA LYS A 138 20.24 5.14 -4.14
C LYS A 138 19.01 5.14 -3.24
N ILE A 139 18.84 4.07 -2.47
CA ILE A 139 17.67 3.86 -1.61
C ILE A 139 18.16 3.71 -0.16
N PRO A 140 17.77 4.60 0.76
CA PRO A 140 18.02 4.45 2.20
C PRO A 140 17.23 3.30 2.84
N GLU A 141 17.66 2.81 4.01
CA GLU A 141 17.03 1.69 4.76
C GLU A 141 15.59 1.95 5.23
N ASP A 142 15.17 3.20 5.40
CA ASP A 142 13.79 3.56 5.77
C ASP A 142 13.14 4.42 4.69
N SER A 143 12.76 3.76 3.59
CA SER A 143 12.20 4.40 2.41
C SER A 143 10.71 4.10 2.26
N VAL A 144 10.01 5.01 1.58
CA VAL A 144 8.58 4.92 1.26
C VAL A 144 8.41 4.81 -0.25
N PHE A 145 7.62 3.84 -0.71
CA PHE A 145 7.34 3.65 -2.13
C PHE A 145 5.85 3.84 -2.43
N ILE A 146 5.50 4.89 -3.17
CA ILE A 146 4.14 5.22 -3.57
C ILE A 146 3.81 4.55 -4.90
N ILE A 147 2.76 3.72 -4.89
CA ILE A 147 2.30 2.92 -6.03
C ILE A 147 0.80 3.15 -6.23
N GLY A 148 0.41 3.54 -7.45
CA GLY A 148 -1.00 3.65 -7.83
C GLY A 148 -1.61 2.33 -8.28
N ASP A 149 -2.94 2.24 -8.24
CA ASP A 149 -3.68 1.12 -8.81
C ASP A 149 -3.73 1.17 -10.36
N HIS A 150 -4.65 0.42 -10.95
CA HIS A 150 -4.91 0.40 -12.40
C HIS A 150 -5.28 1.75 -13.04
N LEU A 151 -5.72 2.75 -12.28
CA LEU A 151 -5.99 4.12 -12.74
C LEU A 151 -4.84 5.09 -12.41
N GLY A 152 -3.85 4.62 -11.64
CA GLY A 152 -2.74 5.42 -11.16
C GLY A 152 -3.08 6.30 -9.96
N LEU A 153 -2.22 7.28 -9.72
CA LEU A 153 -2.34 8.20 -8.59
C LEU A 153 -3.33 9.35 -8.88
N PRO A 154 -3.90 10.00 -7.85
CA PRO A 154 -4.92 11.01 -8.05
C PRO A 154 -4.32 12.25 -8.72
N LYS A 155 -4.79 12.59 -9.93
CA LYS A 155 -4.26 13.69 -10.76
C LYS A 155 -4.14 15.02 -10.02
N LYS A 156 -5.08 15.33 -9.12
CA LYS A 156 -5.10 16.58 -8.33
C LYS A 156 -3.97 16.65 -7.29
N GLU A 157 -3.51 15.50 -6.78
CA GLU A 157 -2.47 15.44 -5.75
C GLU A 157 -1.08 15.20 -6.35
N LEU A 158 -1.02 14.71 -7.60
CA LEU A 158 0.22 14.29 -8.28
C LEU A 158 1.30 15.38 -8.33
N LYS A 159 0.92 16.64 -8.54
CA LYS A 159 1.88 17.77 -8.53
C LYS A 159 2.58 17.90 -7.17
N ARG A 160 1.82 17.75 -6.08
CA ARG A 160 2.37 17.83 -4.72
C ARG A 160 3.22 16.60 -4.41
N LEU A 161 2.72 15.40 -4.74
CA LEU A 161 3.46 14.15 -4.54
C LEU A 161 4.83 14.19 -5.24
N ARG A 162 4.88 14.59 -6.52
CA ARG A 162 6.13 14.75 -7.27
C ARG A 162 7.05 15.85 -6.73
N GLY A 163 6.52 16.83 -5.99
CA GLY A 163 7.31 17.89 -5.37
C GLY A 163 8.04 17.44 -4.11
N VAL A 164 7.61 16.32 -3.50
CA VAL A 164 8.16 15.79 -2.25
C VAL A 164 8.72 14.38 -2.39
N SER A 165 8.84 13.86 -3.61
CA SER A 165 9.31 12.50 -3.86
C SER A 165 10.25 12.40 -5.06
N SER A 166 11.14 11.41 -4.98
CA SER A 166 12.03 11.01 -6.05
C SER A 166 11.31 10.05 -7.01
N LYS A 167 11.25 10.38 -8.30
CA LYS A 167 10.63 9.53 -9.33
C LYS A 167 11.52 8.35 -9.69
N ILE A 168 11.02 7.13 -9.54
CA ILE A 168 11.73 5.90 -9.90
C ILE A 168 10.91 5.00 -10.81
N SER A 169 11.58 4.17 -11.60
CA SER A 169 10.98 3.27 -12.58
C SER A 169 11.43 1.83 -12.38
N ALA A 170 10.49 0.89 -12.40
CA ALA A 170 10.75 -0.55 -12.40
C ALA A 170 11.09 -1.10 -13.80
N GLY A 171 11.11 -0.25 -14.83
CA GLY A 171 11.44 -0.62 -16.20
C GLY A 171 10.48 -0.04 -17.25
N PRO A 172 10.65 -0.41 -18.53
CA PRO A 172 9.89 0.19 -19.64
C PRO A 172 8.45 -0.33 -19.76
N VAL A 173 8.13 -1.44 -19.09
CA VAL A 173 6.82 -2.10 -19.12
C VAL A 173 5.94 -1.57 -17.97
N VAL A 174 4.66 -1.35 -18.25
CA VAL A 174 3.67 -1.01 -17.23
C VAL A 174 3.20 -2.31 -16.57
N TYR A 175 3.60 -2.51 -15.32
CA TYR A 175 3.24 -3.70 -14.55
C TYR A 175 2.01 -3.47 -13.67
N PHE A 176 1.39 -4.55 -13.21
CA PHE A 176 0.42 -4.46 -12.13
C PHE A 176 1.09 -3.98 -10.84
N ALA A 177 0.37 -3.23 -10.02
CA ALA A 177 0.86 -2.77 -8.72
C ALA A 177 1.42 -3.92 -7.86
N SER A 178 0.78 -5.09 -7.88
CA SER A 178 1.25 -6.27 -7.16
C SER A 178 2.58 -6.82 -7.68
N GLN A 179 2.87 -6.68 -8.98
CA GLN A 179 4.16 -7.06 -9.55
C GLN A 179 5.24 -6.02 -9.23
N ILE A 180 4.88 -4.73 -9.20
CA ILE A 180 5.79 -3.64 -8.81
C ILE A 180 6.30 -3.87 -7.38
N VAL A 181 5.42 -4.20 -6.42
CA VAL A 181 5.87 -4.46 -5.05
C VAL A 181 6.75 -5.71 -4.96
N THR A 182 6.52 -6.75 -5.77
CA THR A 182 7.43 -7.91 -5.88
C THR A 182 8.81 -7.49 -6.41
N ILE A 183 8.86 -6.67 -7.46
CA ILE A 183 10.12 -6.17 -8.05
C ILE A 183 10.89 -5.32 -7.04
N LEU A 184 10.20 -4.42 -6.34
CA LEU A 184 10.80 -3.60 -5.28
C LEU A 184 11.34 -4.47 -4.15
N ASN A 185 10.54 -5.41 -3.64
CA ASN A 185 10.99 -6.34 -2.60
C ASN A 185 12.21 -7.14 -3.03
N ASN A 186 12.23 -7.66 -4.27
CA ASN A 186 13.38 -8.40 -4.79
C ASN A 186 14.65 -7.53 -4.87
N GLU A 187 14.54 -6.30 -5.37
CA GLU A 187 15.67 -5.38 -5.41
C GLU A 187 16.18 -5.03 -4.01
N LEU A 188 15.28 -4.77 -3.05
CA LEU A 188 15.64 -4.47 -1.67
C LEU A 188 16.29 -5.69 -0.98
N ASP A 189 15.79 -6.90 -1.21
CA ASP A 189 16.40 -8.14 -0.72
C ASP A 189 17.84 -8.30 -1.22
N ILE A 190 18.09 -8.06 -2.51
CA ILE A 190 19.44 -8.13 -3.11
C ILE A 190 20.40 -7.12 -2.46
N ARG A 191 19.88 -5.97 -2.02
CA ARG A 191 20.65 -4.90 -1.37
C ARG A 191 20.77 -5.08 0.14
N GLY A 192 20.03 -6.02 0.74
CA GLY A 192 19.95 -6.19 2.19
C GLY A 192 19.23 -5.04 2.91
N LEU A 193 18.28 -4.36 2.23
CA LEU A 193 17.49 -3.22 2.74
C LEU A 193 16.08 -3.63 3.20
#